data_AF-A0A8I1AXV4-F1
#
_entry.id   AF-A0A8I1AXV4-F1
#
_cell.length_a   1.000
_cell.length_b   1.000
_cell.length_c   1.000
_cell.angle_alpha   90.00
_cell.angle_beta   90.00
_cell.angle_gamma   90.00
#
_symmetry.space_group_name_H-M   'P 1'
#
loop_
_entity.id
_entity.type
_entity.pdbx_description
1 polymer ?
#
loop_
_entity_poly.entity_id
_entity_poly.type
_entity_poly.pdbx_seq_one_letter_code
_entity_poly.pdbx_strand_id
1 'polypeptide(L)'
;DTQNIYLEAAFWWPQSLAGRARRFKFSSEASHRGERGVDFATIPQHIEFITRLIVDICGGQAGPLDDQIVNLPKREPVRMRLAR
;
A
#
# COMPACT_ATOMS: atom_id res chain seq x y z
N ASP A 1 15.92 -14.79 17.31
CA ASP A 1 16.60 -14.47 16.04
C ASP A 1 15.67 -14.70 14.86
N THR A 2 15.43 -13.66 14.07
CA THR A 2 14.59 -13.74 12.84
C THR A 2 15.49 -13.91 11.64
N GLN A 3 15.21 -14.92 10.81
CA GLN A 3 15.99 -15.25 9.61
C GLN A 3 15.16 -15.20 8.32
N ASN A 4 13.83 -15.30 8.45
CA ASN A 4 12.89 -15.30 7.34
C ASN A 4 11.80 -14.25 7.61
N ILE A 5 11.42 -13.50 6.58
CA ILE A 5 10.39 -12.47 6.66
C ILE A 5 9.36 -12.64 5.54
N TYR A 6 8.16 -12.13 5.79
CA TYR A 6 7.14 -11.94 4.76
C TYR A 6 6.91 -10.43 4.60
N LEU A 7 7.05 -9.93 3.37
CA LEU A 7 6.89 -8.51 3.07
C LEU A 7 5.44 -8.22 2.66
N GLU A 8 4.75 -7.39 3.44
CA GLU A 8 3.41 -6.92 3.12
C GLU A 8 3.45 -5.51 2.54
N ALA A 9 2.79 -5.29 1.41
CA ALA A 9 2.27 -3.98 1.03
C ALA A 9 0.86 -4.14 0.47
N ALA A 10 -0.06 -3.36 1.01
CA ALA A 10 -1.48 -3.52 0.74
C ALA A 10 -2.19 -2.18 0.58
N PHE A 11 -3.24 -2.19 -0.23
CA PHE A 11 -4.21 -1.10 -0.31
C PHE A 11 -5.36 -1.37 0.65
N TRP A 12 -5.67 -0.37 1.47
CA TRP A 12 -6.83 -0.38 2.35
C TRP A 12 -7.77 0.74 1.95
N TRP A 13 -9.08 0.45 1.93
CA TRP A 13 -10.09 1.48 1.75
C TRP A 13 -9.98 2.52 2.88
N PRO A 14 -9.87 3.83 2.58
CA PRO A 14 -9.68 4.85 3.61
C PRO A 14 -10.78 4.84 4.68
N GLN A 15 -12.02 4.59 4.26
CA GLN A 15 -13.19 4.45 5.15
C GLN A 15 -13.03 3.30 6.15
N SER A 16 -12.31 2.24 5.77
CA SER A 16 -12.04 1.12 6.66
C SER A 16 -11.00 1.49 7.72
N LEU A 17 -10.11 2.45 7.50
CA LEU A 17 -9.04 2.83 8.45
C LEU A 17 -9.32 4.10 9.25
N ALA A 18 -10.11 5.03 8.70
CA ALA A 18 -10.35 6.35 9.26
C ALA A 18 -10.73 6.31 10.75
N GLY A 19 -9.97 7.03 11.58
CA GLY A 19 -10.22 7.16 13.01
C GLY A 19 -9.86 5.95 13.87
N ARG A 20 -9.48 4.80 13.29
CA ARG A 20 -9.10 3.59 14.07
C ARG A 20 -7.86 3.84 14.92
N ALA A 21 -6.80 4.42 14.34
CA ALA A 21 -5.57 4.71 15.07
C ALA A 21 -5.81 5.71 16.22
N ARG A 22 -6.59 6.77 15.95
CA ARG A 22 -6.98 7.76 16.97
C ARG A 22 -7.72 7.14 18.16
N ARG A 23 -8.61 6.16 17.91
CA ARG A 23 -9.34 5.45 18.98
C ARG A 23 -8.41 4.80 20.00
N PHE A 24 -7.28 4.28 19.54
CA PHE A 24 -6.27 3.63 20.39
C PHE A 24 -5.09 4.55 20.73
N LYS A 25 -5.19 5.85 20.42
CA LYS A 25 -4.12 6.84 20.60
C LYS A 25 -2.81 6.47 19.89
N PHE A 26 -2.91 5.71 18.79
CA PHE A 26 -1.78 5.43 17.91
C PHE A 26 -1.59 6.56 16.91
N SER A 27 -0.33 6.85 16.60
CA SER A 27 0.08 7.77 15.54
C SER A 27 1.22 7.12 14.76
N SER A 28 0.95 6.74 13.51
CA SER A 28 1.95 6.17 12.61
C SER A 28 1.77 6.68 11.19
N GLU A 29 2.85 6.70 10.42
CA GLU A 29 2.81 7.06 8.99
C GLU A 29 1.83 6.17 8.20
N ALA A 30 1.77 4.87 8.52
CA ALA A 30 0.83 3.94 7.90
C ALA A 30 -0.62 4.34 8.18
N SER A 31 -0.95 4.70 9.42
CA SER A 31 -2.31 5.15 9.77
C SER A 31 -2.66 6.49 9.10
N HIS A 32 -1.72 7.44 9.10
CA HIS A 32 -1.91 8.77 8.54
C HIS A 32 -2.15 8.73 7.03
N ARG A 33 -1.36 7.92 6.31
CA ARG A 33 -1.50 7.74 4.86
C ARG A 33 -2.72 6.89 4.51
N GLY A 34 -2.92 5.78 5.24
CA GLY A 34 -4.02 4.84 4.99
C GLY A 34 -5.41 5.48 5.12
N GLU A 35 -5.62 6.39 6.08
CA GLU A 35 -6.92 7.07 6.24
C GLU A 35 -7.19 8.17 5.19
N ARG A 36 -6.17 8.63 4.46
CA ARG A 36 -6.27 9.66 3.41
C ARG A 36 -6.29 9.08 2.00
N GLY A 37 -5.95 7.81 1.86
CA GLY A 37 -5.82 7.13 0.58
C GLY A 37 -4.36 7.05 0.12
N VAL A 38 -4.01 5.86 -0.34
CA VAL A 38 -2.72 5.53 -0.96
C VAL A 38 -3.01 5.05 -2.38
N ASP A 39 -2.13 5.37 -3.33
CA ASP A 39 -2.27 4.91 -4.71
C ASP A 39 -2.08 3.39 -4.81
N PHE A 40 -3.20 2.68 -4.98
CA PHE A 40 -3.24 1.24 -5.11
C PHE A 40 -2.48 0.71 -6.34
N ALA A 41 -2.32 1.50 -7.40
CA ALA A 41 -1.70 1.03 -8.64
C ALA A 41 -0.17 0.88 -8.53
N THR A 42 0.44 1.54 -7.54
CA THR A 42 1.89 1.59 -7.36
C THR A 42 2.43 0.47 -6.47
N ILE A 43 1.56 -0.31 -5.83
CA ILE A 43 1.94 -1.31 -4.83
C ILE A 43 2.89 -2.38 -5.38
N PRO A 44 2.63 -3.03 -6.54
CA PRO A 44 3.53 -4.06 -7.05
C PRO A 44 4.94 -3.52 -7.31
N GLN A 45 5.05 -2.32 -7.88
CA GLN A 45 6.33 -1.65 -8.16
C GLN A 45 7.10 -1.33 -6.87
N HIS A 46 6.39 -0.88 -5.83
CA HIS A 46 7.00 -0.60 -4.54
C HIS A 46 7.46 -1.87 -3.81
N ILE A 47 6.71 -2.98 -3.87
CA ILE A 47 7.17 -4.26 -3.29
C ILE A 47 8.45 -4.74 -3.98
N GLU A 48 8.50 -4.70 -5.31
CA GLU A 48 9.69 -5.14 -6.05
C GLU A 48 10.92 -4.29 -5.67
N PHE A 49 10.73 -2.96 -5.57
CA PHE A 49 11.79 -2.06 -5.13
C PHE A 49 12.26 -2.35 -3.70
N ILE A 50 11.33 -2.54 -2.75
CA ILE A 50 11.67 -2.83 -1.36
C ILE A 50 12.35 -4.21 -1.25
N THR A 51 11.85 -5.22 -1.97
CA THR A 51 12.45 -6.55 -2.06
C THR A 51 13.89 -6.45 -2.56
N ARG A 52 14.13 -5.66 -3.61
CA ARG A 52 15.48 -5.42 -4.13
C ARG A 52 16.39 -4.82 -3.07
N LEU A 53 15.94 -3.78 -2.35
CA LEU A 53 16.71 -3.16 -1.28
C LEU A 53 17.02 -4.15 -0.14
N ILE A 54 16.06 -4.98 0.25
CA ILE A 54 16.26 -5.99 1.30
C ILE A 54 17.33 -6.98 0.86
N VAL A 55 17.27 -7.50 -0.37
CA VAL A 55 18.27 -8.47 -0.87
C VAL A 55 19.64 -7.81 -1.01
N ASP A 56 19.72 -6.58 -1.52
CA ASP A 56 20.98 -5.87 -1.70
C ASP A 56 21.67 -5.54 -0.36
N ILE A 57 20.90 -5.23 0.70
CA ILE A 57 21.44 -4.80 2.00
C ILE A 57 21.62 -5.98 2.97
N CYS A 58 20.64 -6.88 3.04
CA CYS A 58 20.58 -7.96 4.02
C CYS A 58 20.94 -9.33 3.43
N GLY A 59 21.02 -9.46 2.10
CA GLY A 59 21.16 -10.74 1.42
C GLY A 59 19.85 -11.55 1.40
N GLY A 60 19.98 -12.85 1.12
CA GLY A 60 18.85 -13.79 1.06
C GLY A 60 18.27 -13.97 -0.35
N GLN A 61 17.11 -14.61 -0.40
CA GLN A 61 16.40 -14.94 -1.65
C GLN A 61 14.92 -14.60 -1.48
N ALA A 62 14.35 -13.95 -2.50
CA ALA A 62 12.93 -13.61 -2.53
C ALA A 62 12.14 -14.69 -3.30
N GLY A 63 10.97 -15.04 -2.77
CA GLY A 63 9.98 -15.81 -3.52
C GLY A 63 9.23 -14.95 -4.54
N PRO A 64 8.30 -15.55 -5.32
CA PRO A 64 7.45 -14.79 -6.24
C PRO A 64 6.52 -13.83 -5.48
N LEU A 65 6.17 -12.71 -6.13
CA LEU A 65 5.14 -11.80 -5.64
C LEU A 65 3.75 -12.48 -5.66
N ASP A 66 3.04 -12.41 -4.54
CA ASP A 66 1.62 -12.77 -4.46
C ASP A 66 0.75 -11.50 -4.52
N ASP A 67 0.22 -11.20 -5.71
CA ASP A 67 -0.61 -10.02 -5.96
C ASP A 67 -2.11 -10.37 -6.01
N GLN A 68 -2.81 -10.13 -4.90
CA GLN A 68 -4.24 -10.43 -4.75
C GLN A 68 -5.09 -9.17 -4.92
N ILE A 69 -5.72 -9.05 -6.10
CA ILE A 69 -6.59 -7.92 -6.44
C ILE A 69 -8.06 -8.31 -6.30
N VAL A 70 -8.75 -7.74 -5.31
CA VAL A 70 -10.16 -8.09 -5.00
C VAL A 70 -11.14 -6.98 -5.39
N ASN A 71 -11.03 -5.80 -4.78
CA ASN A 71 -11.99 -4.71 -4.96
C ASN A 71 -11.30 -3.35 -4.91
N LEU A 72 -10.74 -2.93 -6.05
CA LEU A 72 -10.05 -1.65 -6.21
C LEU A 72 -11.02 -0.51 -6.59
N PRO A 73 -10.73 0.75 -6.21
CA PRO A 73 -11.50 1.91 -6.64
C PRO A 73 -11.50 2.07 -8.18
N LYS A 74 -12.69 2.28 -8.75
CA LYS A 74 -12.85 2.61 -10.18
C LYS A 74 -12.43 4.06 -10.44
N ARG A 75 -11.70 4.30 -11.53
CA ARG A 75 -11.29 5.64 -12.00
C ARG A 75 -12.09 6.01 -13.23
N GLU A 76 -13.36 6.39 -13.04
CA GLU A 76 -14.24 6.78 -14.14
C GLU A 76 -13.78 8.12 -14.75
N PRO A 77 -13.83 8.26 -16.10
CA PRO A 77 -13.43 9.48 -16.76
C PRO A 77 -14.38 10.64 -16.42
N VAL A 78 -13.82 11.81 -16.08
CA VAL A 78 -14.59 13.02 -15.81
C VAL A 78 -14.75 13.81 -17.12
N ARG A 79 -16.00 14.19 -17.46
CA ARG A 79 -16.27 15.07 -18.60
C ARG A 79 -16.22 16.53 -18.15
N MET A 80 -15.40 17.33 -18.81
CA MET A 80 -15.34 18.78 -18.60
C MET A 80 -16.14 19.49 -19.71
N ARG A 81 -17.06 20.39 -19.33
CA ARG A 81 -17.73 21.28 -20.29
C ARG A 81 -16.76 22.40 -20.67
N LEU A 82 -16.53 22.58 -21.97
CA LEU A 82 -15.63 23.62 -22.49
C LEU A 82 -16.28 25.01 -22.52
N ALA A 83 -17.62 25.08 -22.56
CA ALA A 83 -18.36 26.34 -22.56
C ALA A 83 -18.54 26.89 -21.13
N ARG A 84 -18.45 28.22 -20.98
CA ARG A 84 -18.71 28.96 -19.73
C ARG A 84 -20.17 28.78 -19.30
#